data_AF-A0A2Z4L670-F1
#
_entry.id   AF-A0A2Z4L670-F1
#
_cell.length_a   1.000
_cell.length_b   1.000
_cell.length_c   1.000
_cell.angle_alpha   90.00
_cell.angle_beta   90.00
_cell.angle_gamma   90.00
#
_symmetry.space_group_name_H-M   'P 1'
#
loop_
_entity.id
_entity.type
_entity.pdbx_description
1 polymer ?
#
loop_
_entity_poly.entity_id
_entity_poly.type
_entity_poly.pdbx_seq_one_letter_code
_entity_poly.pdbx_strand_id
1 'polypeptide(L)'
;MQYEQYDVINQYILADKAYDTEIIKQTIIEETTALPEIPVKTRQKRGTYRSKCRVIFRPRVYRFRNQVEGVNSVEKRKFSGINNSRSTNLQIKETKMKNVFYTIYQSIQIVQK
;
A
#
# COMPACT_ATOMS: atom_id res chain seq x y z
N MET A 1 -18.94 6.73 22.53
CA MET A 1 -17.68 6.04 22.84
C MET A 1 -17.31 4.90 21.88
N GLN A 2 -18.02 4.68 20.76
CA GLN A 2 -17.67 3.61 19.79
C GLN A 2 -16.98 4.12 18.50
N TYR A 3 -16.77 5.44 18.38
CA TYR A 3 -16.21 6.05 17.16
C TYR A 3 -14.71 6.38 17.27
N GLU A 4 -14.14 6.54 18.47
CA GLU A 4 -12.70 6.83 18.67
C GLU A 4 -11.78 5.64 18.34
N GLN A 5 -12.32 4.42 18.22
CA GLN A 5 -11.52 3.22 17.94
C GLN A 5 -11.17 3.05 16.46
N TYR A 6 -11.81 3.81 15.56
CA TYR A 6 -11.56 3.76 14.12
C TYR A 6 -10.47 4.74 13.63
N ASP A 7 -10.05 5.69 14.46
CA ASP A 7 -9.05 6.72 14.09
C ASP A 7 -7.59 6.22 14.10
N VAL A 8 -7.34 4.96 14.46
CA VAL A 8 -5.97 4.43 14.67
C VAL A 8 -5.44 3.62 13.47
N ILE A 9 -6.28 3.35 12.47
CA ILE A 9 -5.95 2.32 11.47
C ILE A 9 -5.36 2.98 10.22
N ASN A 10 -4.12 3.46 10.30
CA ASN A 10 -3.13 3.44 9.20
C ASN A 10 -1.80 4.05 9.69
N GLN A 11 -1.16 3.40 10.66
CA GLN A 11 0.11 3.91 11.20
C GLN A 11 1.26 3.78 10.19
N TYR A 12 1.18 2.81 9.26
CA TYR A 12 2.26 2.49 8.33
C TYR A 12 1.74 2.08 6.95
N ILE A 13 2.40 2.57 5.90
CA ILE A 13 2.23 2.06 4.53
C ILE A 13 3.48 1.27 4.16
N LEU A 14 3.28 -0.02 3.87
CA LEU A 14 4.32 -0.99 3.56
C LEU A 14 4.39 -1.23 2.06
N ALA A 15 5.57 -1.07 1.46
CA ALA A 15 5.75 -1.42 0.06
C ALA A 15 7.19 -1.85 -0.24
N ASP A 16 7.35 -2.51 -1.38
CA ASP A 16 8.65 -3.00 -1.82
C ASP A 16 9.62 -1.88 -2.18
N LYS A 17 10.91 -2.21 -2.08
CA LYS A 17 12.01 -1.33 -2.50
C LYS A 17 11.86 -0.82 -3.94
N ALA A 18 11.14 -1.53 -4.82
CA ALA A 18 10.83 -1.06 -6.16
C ALA A 18 10.07 0.28 -6.18
N TYR A 19 9.17 0.47 -5.21
CA TYR A 19 8.32 1.66 -5.03
C TYR A 19 9.02 2.81 -4.30
N ASP A 20 10.33 2.70 -4.02
CA ASP A 20 11.11 3.79 -3.46
C ASP A 20 11.34 4.88 -4.51
N THR A 21 10.41 5.84 -4.54
CA THR A 21 10.47 7.09 -5.31
C THR A 21 10.16 8.27 -4.38
N GLU A 22 10.62 9.47 -4.77
CA GLU A 22 10.39 10.67 -3.96
C GLU A 22 8.90 11.02 -3.93
N ILE A 23 8.24 10.98 -5.09
CA ILE A 23 6.82 11.29 -5.25
C ILE A 23 5.97 10.37 -4.37
N ILE A 24 6.20 9.05 -4.38
CA ILE A 24 5.42 8.12 -3.55
C ILE A 24 5.57 8.44 -2.06
N LYS A 25 6.80 8.72 -1.60
CA LYS A 25 7.04 9.04 -0.19
C LYS A 25 6.47 10.39 0.21
N GLN A 26 6.54 11.38 -0.69
CA GLN A 26 5.92 12.67 -0.51
C GLN A 26 4.40 12.53 -0.38
N THR A 27 3.75 11.88 -1.35
CA THR A 27 2.30 11.61 -1.35
C THR A 27 1.86 10.91 -0.06
N ILE A 28 2.58 9.88 0.39
CA ILE A 28 2.22 9.18 1.64
C ILE A 28 2.30 10.11 2.85
N ILE A 29 3.34 10.93 2.97
CA ILE A 29 3.55 11.80 4.13
C ILE A 29 2.62 13.02 4.11
N GLU A 30 2.35 13.59 2.93
CA GLU A 30 1.56 14.81 2.78
C GLU A 30 0.06 14.54 2.72
N GLU A 31 -0.36 13.47 2.04
CA GLU A 31 -1.77 13.16 1.79
C GLU A 31 -2.33 12.13 2.78
N THR A 32 -1.48 11.44 3.55
CA THR A 32 -1.91 10.42 4.51
C THR A 32 -1.31 10.68 5.89
N THR A 33 -1.96 10.20 6.96
CA THR A 33 -1.42 10.20 8.33
C THR A 33 -0.41 9.07 8.60
N ALA A 34 -0.04 8.31 7.56
CA ALA A 34 0.75 7.09 7.67
C ALA A 34 2.24 7.34 7.41
N LEU A 35 3.10 6.51 8.03
CA LEU A 35 4.53 6.53 7.76
C LEU A 35 4.90 5.52 6.65
N PRO A 36 5.73 5.93 5.66
CA PRO A 36 6.15 5.03 4.58
C PRO A 36 7.29 4.11 5.06
N GLU A 37 6.97 2.83 5.26
CA GLU A 37 7.93 1.77 5.57
C GLU A 37 8.40 1.09 4.28
N ILE A 38 9.12 1.86 3.46
CA ILE A 38 9.64 1.44 2.15
C ILE A 38 11.17 1.50 2.17
N PRO A 39 11.87 0.37 1.99
CA PRO A 39 13.32 0.33 1.99
C PRO A 39 13.90 1.24 0.91
N VAL A 40 14.94 1.97 1.28
CA VAL A 40 15.64 2.87 0.38
C VAL A 40 16.54 2.11 -0.60
N LYS A 41 16.54 2.51 -1.88
CA LYS A 41 17.45 2.03 -2.93
C LYS A 41 18.90 2.37 -2.57
N THR A 42 19.78 1.37 -2.70
CA THR A 42 21.18 1.43 -2.25
C THR A 42 21.98 2.59 -2.88
N ARG A 43 21.60 3.06 -4.08
CA ARG A 43 22.25 4.16 -4.81
C ARG A 43 21.51 5.49 -4.72
N GLN A 44 20.66 5.70 -3.72
CA GLN A 44 19.97 6.98 -3.55
C GLN A 44 20.98 8.09 -3.20
N LYS A 45 21.11 9.08 -4.08
CA LYS A 45 21.97 10.26 -3.86
C LYS A 45 21.20 11.52 -3.42
N ARG A 46 19.88 11.61 -3.70
CA ARG A 46 19.06 12.83 -3.55
C ARG A 46 17.63 12.49 -3.09
N GLY A 47 16.90 13.47 -2.57
CA GLY A 47 15.50 13.36 -2.13
C GLY A 47 15.33 13.66 -0.64
N THR A 48 14.57 14.70 -0.31
CA THR A 48 14.34 15.17 1.06
C THR A 48 13.48 14.17 1.83
N TYR A 49 12.36 13.74 1.24
CA TYR A 49 11.46 12.76 1.83
C TYR A 49 12.13 11.40 1.94
N ARG A 50 12.84 10.95 0.90
CA ARG A 50 13.59 9.68 0.96
C ARG A 50 14.66 9.67 2.04
N SER A 51 15.38 10.78 2.24
CA SER A 51 16.40 10.89 3.30
C SER A 51 15.78 10.84 4.69
N LYS A 52 14.66 11.56 4.91
CA LYS A 52 13.88 11.48 6.16
C LYS A 52 13.39 10.07 6.43
N CYS A 53 12.77 9.43 5.43
CA CYS A 53 12.27 8.05 5.51
C CYS A 53 13.37 7.05 5.85
N ARG A 54 14.59 7.24 5.34
CA ARG A 54 15.74 6.38 5.64
C ARG A 54 16.07 6.37 7.14
N VAL A 55 15.99 7.53 7.78
CA VAL A 55 16.33 7.69 9.21
C VAL A 55 15.26 7.05 10.10
N ILE A 56 13.99 7.15 9.71
CA ILE A 56 12.85 6.65 10.51
C ILE A 56 12.45 5.21 10.18
N PHE A 57 13.08 4.57 9.18
CA PHE A 57 12.72 3.23 8.71
C PHE A 57 12.85 2.17 9.80
N ARG A 58 11.81 1.34 9.98
CA ARG A 58 11.73 0.33 11.03
C ARG A 58 11.71 -1.08 10.41
N PRO A 59 12.85 -1.80 10.37
CA PRO A 59 12.92 -3.14 9.79
C PRO A 59 11.92 -4.14 10.40
N ARG A 60 11.58 -3.98 11.70
CA ARG A 60 10.59 -4.82 12.37
C ARG A 60 9.18 -4.62 11.80
N VAL A 61 8.80 -3.37 11.53
CA VAL A 61 7.50 -3.04 10.93
C VAL A 61 7.46 -3.50 9.48
N TYR A 62 8.57 -3.32 8.75
CA TYR A 62 8.67 -3.76 7.35
C TYR A 62 8.42 -5.26 7.14
N ARG A 63 8.72 -6.12 8.14
CA ARG A 63 8.44 -7.57 8.07
C ARG A 63 6.95 -7.87 7.88
N PHE A 64 6.04 -6.98 8.30
CA PHE A 64 4.61 -7.15 8.10
C PHE A 64 4.18 -6.99 6.63
N ARG A 65 5.07 -6.60 5.70
CA ARG A 65 4.77 -6.57 4.26
C ARG A 65 4.21 -7.90 3.74
N ASN A 66 4.61 -9.02 4.35
CA ASN A 66 4.14 -10.35 3.96
C ASN A 66 2.62 -10.49 4.13
N GLN A 67 2.02 -9.79 5.09
CA GLN A 67 0.56 -9.76 5.26
C GLN A 67 -0.10 -9.03 4.08
N VAL A 68 0.45 -7.89 3.67
CA VAL A 68 -0.01 -7.12 2.50
C VAL A 68 0.13 -7.96 1.22
N GLU A 69 1.26 -8.65 1.04
CA GLU A 69 1.45 -9.60 -0.07
C GLU A 69 0.41 -10.74 -0.04
N GLY A 70 0.10 -11.26 1.15
CA GLY A 70 -0.94 -12.26 1.36
C GLY A 70 -2.32 -11.77 0.90
N VAL A 71 -2.70 -10.55 1.30
CA VAL A 71 -3.96 -9.91 0.87
C VAL A 71 -3.98 -9.75 -0.65
N ASN A 72 -2.93 -9.18 -1.24
CA ASN A 72 -2.80 -9.03 -2.69
C ASN A 72 -2.88 -10.39 -3.42
N SER A 73 -2.34 -11.45 -2.83
CA SER A 73 -2.39 -12.80 -3.37
C SER A 73 -3.82 -13.37 -3.36
N VAL A 74 -4.58 -13.15 -2.29
CA VAL A 74 -6.00 -13.53 -2.20
C VAL A 74 -6.83 -12.76 -3.23
N GLU A 75 -6.64 -11.44 -3.31
CA GLU A 75 -7.31 -10.58 -4.27
C GLU A 75 -7.10 -11.07 -5.70
N LYS A 76 -5.84 -11.30 -6.10
CA LYS A 76 -5.50 -11.79 -7.44
C LYS A 76 -6.13 -13.14 -7.77
N ARG A 77 -6.32 -14.02 -6.78
CA ARG A 77 -7.03 -15.29 -7.00
C ARG A 77 -8.52 -15.11 -7.19
N LYS A 78 -9.13 -14.12 -6.53
CA LYS A 78 -10.57 -13.84 -6.62
C LYS A 78 -10.94 -13.05 -7.87
N PHE A 79 -10.14 -12.05 -8.23
CA PHE A 79 -10.44 -11.07 -9.29
C PHE A 79 -9.51 -11.15 -10.50
N SER A 80 -8.71 -12.22 -10.60
CA SER A 80 -7.63 -12.41 -11.58
C SER A 80 -6.48 -11.39 -11.46
N GLY A 81 -5.26 -11.92 -11.39
CA GLY A 81 -4.04 -11.12 -11.40
C GLY A 81 -3.64 -10.56 -12.76
N ILE A 82 -4.37 -10.90 -13.82
CA ILE A 82 -4.10 -10.46 -15.19
C ILE A 82 -4.99 -9.26 -15.52
N ASN A 83 -4.38 -8.20 -16.04
CA ASN A 83 -5.12 -7.08 -16.62
C ASN A 83 -5.24 -7.29 -18.13
N ASN A 84 -6.47 -7.25 -18.65
CA ASN A 84 -6.74 -7.52 -20.07
C ASN A 84 -6.60 -6.26 -20.94
N SER A 85 -6.60 -5.10 -20.32
CA SER A 85 -6.48 -3.81 -21.01
C SER A 85 -5.14 -3.68 -21.76
N ARG A 86 -5.17 -3.09 -22.97
CA ARG A 86 -3.97 -2.92 -23.81
C ARG A 86 -3.05 -1.77 -23.40
N SER A 87 -3.61 -0.67 -22.90
CA SER A 87 -2.82 0.51 -22.51
C SER A 87 -2.53 0.50 -21.01
N THR A 88 -1.34 0.96 -20.61
CA THR A 88 -0.91 1.03 -19.21
C THR A 88 -1.89 1.85 -18.36
N ASN A 89 -2.43 2.94 -18.91
CA ASN A 89 -3.40 3.78 -18.21
C ASN A 89 -4.71 3.02 -17.91
N LEU A 90 -5.18 2.19 -18.86
CA LEU A 90 -6.37 1.36 -18.65
C LEU A 90 -6.06 0.20 -17.70
N GLN A 91 -4.88 -0.41 -17.77
CA GLN A 91 -4.45 -1.45 -16.82
C GLN A 91 -4.39 -0.92 -15.38
N ILE A 92 -3.92 0.32 -15.18
CA ILE A 92 -3.92 0.98 -13.87
C ILE A 92 -5.37 1.15 -13.38
N LYS A 93 -6.27 1.63 -14.23
CA LYS A 93 -7.70 1.79 -13.88
C LYS A 93 -8.36 0.45 -13.56
N GLU A 94 -8.06 -0.59 -14.33
CA GLU A 94 -8.54 -1.95 -14.11
C GLU A 94 -8.08 -2.49 -12.75
N THR A 95 -6.80 -2.31 -12.42
CA THR A 95 -6.26 -2.68 -11.10
C THR A 95 -6.97 -1.92 -9.98
N LYS A 96 -7.13 -0.60 -10.11
CA LYS A 96 -7.85 0.22 -9.10
C LYS A 96 -9.29 -0.27 -8.89
N MET A 97 -9.99 -0.61 -9.96
CA MET A 97 -11.36 -1.14 -9.89
C MET A 97 -11.41 -2.50 -9.18
N LYS A 98 -10.46 -3.40 -9.45
CA LYS A 98 -10.34 -4.68 -8.73
C LYS A 98 -10.13 -4.48 -7.23
N ASN A 99 -9.26 -3.55 -6.83
CA ASN A 99 -9.03 -3.22 -5.42
C ASN A 99 -10.32 -2.72 -4.73
N VAL A 100 -11.11 -1.88 -5.43
CA VAL A 100 -12.40 -1.39 -4.92
C VAL A 100 -13.39 -2.55 -4.76
N PHE A 101 -13.52 -3.41 -5.78
CA PHE A 101 -14.40 -4.57 -5.71
C PHE A 101 -13.98 -5.57 -4.62
N TYR A 102 -12.68 -5.76 -4.41
CA TYR A 102 -12.18 -6.60 -3.33
C TYR A 102 -12.58 -6.04 -1.96
N THR A 103 -12.47 -4.73 -1.77
CA THR A 103 -12.90 -4.06 -0.54
C THR A 103 -14.40 -4.26 -0.28
N ILE A 104 -15.23 -4.09 -1.32
CA ILE A 104 -16.69 -4.32 -1.24
C ILE A 104 -17.00 -5.79 -0.96
N TYR A 105 -16.31 -6.71 -1.63
CA TYR A 105 -16.46 -8.15 -1.38
C TYR A 105 -16.14 -8.48 0.08
N GLN A 106 -15.05 -7.94 0.62
CA GLN A 106 -14.66 -8.18 2.00
C GLN A 106 -15.67 -7.60 2.99
N SER A 107 -16.22 -6.40 2.75
CA SER A 107 -17.21 -5.80 3.65
C SER A 107 -18.50 -6.63 3.72
N ILE A 108 -18.95 -7.20 2.61
CA ILE A 108 -20.12 -8.09 2.58
C ILE A 108 -19.85 -9.38 3.35
N GLN A 109 -18.66 -9.99 3.18
CA GLN A 109 -18.30 -11.23 3.86
C GLN A 109 -18.15 -11.09 5.38
N ILE A 110 -17.77 -9.91 5.87
CA ILE A 110 -17.70 -9.62 7.31
C ILE A 110 -19.10 -9.57 7.92
N VAL A 111 -20.08 -8.98 7.22
CA VAL A 111 -21.47 -8.87 7.71
C VAL A 111 -22.18 -10.23 7.76
N GLN A 112 -21.76 -11.18 6.92
CA GLN A 112 -22.34 -12.52 6.86
C GLN A 112 -21.82 -13.48 7.95
N LYS A 113 -20.79 -13.09 8.71
CA LYS A 113 -20.23 -13.85 9.82
C LYS A 113 -20.74 -13.34 11.16
#